data_AF-A0A378CHU2-F1
#
_entry.id   AF-A0A378CHU2-F1
#
_cell.length_a   1.000
_cell.length_b   1.000
_cell.length_c   1.000
_cell.angle_alpha   90.00
_cell.angle_beta   90.00
_cell.angle_gamma   90.00
#
_symmetry.space_group_name_H-M   'P 1'
#
loop_
_entity.id
_entity.type
_entity.pdbx_description
1 polymer ?
#
loop_
_entity_poly.entity_id
_entity_poly.type
_entity_poly.pdbx_seq_one_letter_code
_entity_poly.pdbx_strand_id
1 'polypeptide(L)'
;MSHLFYGVAYYDEYMPEDRLAKDIALMRETGINVVRIAESTWSTLEPEEGQYNFYHIDRVLEAMHEAGIAVIVGTPTYAVPAWLAAKHPDILVTTVAGQQKIWSAADHGYRQPDLSPLCRKNYPHADGPCATPSGDYRLATG
;
A
#
# COMPACT_ATOMS: atom_id res chain seq x y z
N MET A 1 -24.27 -13.81 -18.20
CA MET A 1 -24.00 -12.36 -18.07
C MET A 1 -22.62 -12.22 -17.47
N SER A 2 -21.75 -11.37 -18.04
CA SER A 2 -20.43 -11.11 -17.46
C SER A 2 -20.58 -10.37 -16.14
N HIS A 3 -20.02 -10.92 -15.07
CA HIS A 3 -20.00 -10.30 -13.75
C HIS A 3 -19.05 -9.10 -13.78
N LEU A 4 -19.54 -7.88 -13.50
CA LEU A 4 -18.70 -6.70 -13.41
C LEU A 4 -18.05 -6.64 -12.03
N PHE A 5 -16.73 -6.61 -11.99
CA PHE A 5 -15.99 -6.36 -10.76
C PHE A 5 -15.91 -4.87 -10.48
N TYR A 6 -16.40 -4.46 -9.31
CA TYR A 6 -16.34 -3.11 -8.78
C TYR A 6 -15.75 -3.19 -7.37
N GLY A 7 -14.60 -2.54 -7.17
CA GLY A 7 -13.76 -2.85 -6.03
C GLY A 7 -12.88 -1.72 -5.54
N VAL A 8 -12.13 -2.03 -4.48
CA VAL A 8 -11.26 -1.09 -3.77
C VAL A 8 -9.93 -1.75 -3.38
N ALA A 9 -8.86 -0.97 -3.30
CA ALA A 9 -7.62 -1.41 -2.67
C ALA A 9 -7.76 -1.26 -1.15
N TYR A 10 -7.54 -2.33 -0.41
CA TYR A 10 -7.79 -2.40 1.02
C TYR A 10 -6.51 -2.80 1.76
N TYR A 11 -6.16 -2.04 2.80
CA TYR A 11 -4.93 -2.20 3.58
C TYR A 11 -5.28 -2.22 5.07
N ASP A 12 -5.53 -3.42 5.60
CA ASP A 12 -5.86 -3.62 7.02
C ASP A 12 -4.66 -3.29 7.92
N GLU A 13 -3.45 -3.59 7.43
CA GLU A 13 -2.17 -3.40 8.10
C GLU A 13 -1.77 -1.93 8.34
N TYR A 14 -2.43 -0.98 7.69
CA TYR A 14 -2.17 0.46 7.87
C TYR A 14 -3.22 1.16 8.74
N MET A 15 -4.27 0.45 9.18
CA MET A 15 -5.37 1.05 9.92
C MET A 15 -4.95 1.33 11.38
N PRO A 16 -5.14 2.57 11.88
CA PRO A 16 -4.79 2.92 13.26
C PRO A 16 -5.75 2.31 14.29
N GLU A 17 -6.90 1.80 13.86
CA GLU A 17 -7.94 1.21 14.69
C GLU A 17 -8.57 0.00 13.99
N ASP A 18 -9.13 -0.92 14.77
CA ASP A 18 -9.86 -2.07 14.25
C ASP A 18 -11.23 -1.65 13.71
N ARG A 19 -11.35 -1.62 12.37
CA ARG A 19 -12.56 -1.16 11.66
C ARG A 19 -13.01 -2.09 10.53
N LEU A 20 -12.42 -3.27 10.41
CA LEU A 20 -12.67 -4.22 9.31
C LEU A 20 -14.16 -4.52 9.10
N ALA A 21 -14.89 -4.83 10.18
CA ALA A 21 -16.32 -5.13 10.11
C ALA A 21 -17.15 -3.93 9.60
N LYS A 22 -16.78 -2.72 10.00
CA LYS A 22 -17.44 -1.48 9.56
C LYS A 22 -17.17 -1.22 8.09
N ASP A 23 -15.93 -1.40 7.65
CA ASP A 23 -15.56 -1.20 6.24
C ASP A 23 -16.27 -2.21 5.34
N ILE A 24 -16.37 -3.48 5.76
CA ILE A 24 -17.14 -4.51 5.04
C ILE A 24 -18.62 -4.12 4.94
N ALA A 25 -19.24 -3.60 6.00
CA ALA A 25 -20.62 -3.14 5.95
C ALA A 25 -20.80 -2.04 4.89
N LEU A 26 -19.89 -1.05 4.87
CA LEU A 26 -19.90 0.04 3.88
C LEU A 26 -19.65 -0.46 2.44
N MET A 27 -18.74 -1.44 2.26
CA MET A 27 -18.51 -2.07 0.96
C MET A 27 -19.77 -2.74 0.43
N ARG A 28 -20.50 -3.45 1.30
CA ARG A 28 -21.77 -4.09 0.93
C ARG A 28 -22.86 -3.07 0.59
N GLU A 29 -22.98 -2.00 1.37
CA GLU A 29 -23.94 -0.92 1.12
C GLU A 29 -23.69 -0.20 -0.22
N THR A 30 -22.42 -0.10 -0.62
CA THR A 30 -22.01 0.58 -1.86
C THR A 30 -21.91 -0.35 -3.08
N GLY A 31 -22.16 -1.65 -2.90
CA GLY A 31 -22.11 -2.63 -3.97
C GLY A 31 -20.69 -3.04 -4.41
N ILE A 32 -19.68 -2.78 -3.58
CA ILE A 32 -18.32 -3.31 -3.79
C ILE A 32 -18.35 -4.84 -3.68
N ASN A 33 -17.78 -5.52 -4.67
CA ASN A 33 -17.81 -6.98 -4.79
C ASN A 33 -16.42 -7.61 -4.95
N VAL A 34 -15.35 -6.81 -4.99
CA VAL A 34 -13.96 -7.30 -4.95
C VAL A 34 -13.05 -6.32 -4.22
N VAL A 35 -12.04 -6.84 -3.52
CA VAL A 35 -10.96 -6.05 -2.92
C VAL A 35 -9.59 -6.52 -3.40
N ARG A 36 -8.61 -5.61 -3.44
CA ARG A 36 -7.19 -5.96 -3.64
C ARG A 36 -6.41 -5.73 -2.35
N ILE A 37 -5.55 -6.67 -1.98
CA ILE A 37 -4.74 -6.62 -0.76
C ILE A 37 -3.28 -7.03 -1.01
N ALA A 38 -2.41 -6.73 -0.03
CA ALA A 38 -1.06 -7.29 0.14
C ALA A 38 0.03 -6.89 -0.87
N GLU A 39 -0.24 -6.06 -1.87
CA GLU A 39 0.76 -5.78 -2.91
C GLU A 39 1.99 -4.97 -2.42
N SER A 40 1.89 -4.30 -1.28
CA SER A 40 2.88 -3.32 -0.79
C SER A 40 3.51 -3.71 0.56
N THR A 41 3.32 -4.95 0.99
CA THR A 41 3.40 -5.29 2.42
C THR A 41 4.52 -6.26 2.78
N TRP A 42 5.54 -6.44 1.92
CA TRP A 42 6.59 -7.44 2.17
C TRP A 42 7.23 -7.24 3.55
N SER A 43 7.59 -6.01 3.92
CA SER A 43 8.17 -5.72 5.24
C SER A 43 7.27 -6.05 6.42
N THR A 44 5.94 -6.02 6.22
CA THR A 44 4.96 -6.41 7.25
C THR A 44 4.82 -7.92 7.32
N LEU A 45 4.82 -8.59 6.15
CA LEU A 45 4.68 -10.04 6.02
C LEU A 45 5.95 -10.79 6.42
N GLU A 46 7.12 -10.22 6.16
CA GLU A 46 8.43 -10.78 6.50
C GLU A 46 9.33 -9.67 7.09
N PRO A 47 9.15 -9.34 8.39
CA PRO A 47 9.93 -8.28 9.05
C PRO A 47 11.42 -8.56 9.12
N GLU A 48 11.78 -9.85 9.23
CA GLU A 48 13.15 -10.37 9.22
C GLU A 48 13.21 -11.63 8.35
N GLU A 49 14.38 -11.94 7.81
CA GLU A 49 14.57 -13.08 6.91
C GLU A 49 14.05 -14.39 7.53
N GLY A 50 13.08 -15.01 6.85
CA GLY A 50 12.47 -16.27 7.28
C GLY A 50 11.46 -16.16 8.43
N GLN A 51 11.17 -14.95 8.93
CA GLN A 51 10.14 -14.72 9.94
C GLN A 51 8.89 -14.15 9.28
N TYR A 52 7.81 -14.93 9.24
CA TYR A 52 6.58 -14.55 8.55
C TYR A 52 5.43 -14.21 9.50
N ASN A 53 4.66 -13.18 9.16
CA ASN A 53 3.42 -12.80 9.83
C ASN A 53 2.30 -12.55 8.82
N PHE A 54 1.37 -13.51 8.70
CA PHE A 54 0.23 -13.44 7.77
C PHE A 54 -1.07 -12.93 8.40
N TYR A 55 -1.04 -12.47 9.66
CA TYR A 55 -2.22 -12.11 10.45
C TYR A 55 -3.24 -11.25 9.67
N HIS A 56 -2.78 -10.15 9.05
CA HIS A 56 -3.66 -9.23 8.31
C HIS A 56 -4.24 -9.87 7.04
N ILE A 57 -3.47 -10.68 6.33
CA ILE A 57 -3.96 -11.37 5.12
C ILE A 57 -5.05 -12.37 5.51
N ASP A 58 -4.78 -13.24 6.48
CA ASP A 58 -5.69 -14.29 6.91
C ASP A 58 -7.01 -13.69 7.43
N ARG A 59 -6.89 -12.65 8.25
CA ARG A 59 -8.04 -11.92 8.82
C ARG A 59 -8.93 -11.31 7.73
N VAL A 60 -8.35 -10.65 6.73
CA VAL A 60 -9.11 -10.02 5.64
C VAL A 60 -9.72 -11.08 4.72
N LEU A 61 -9.00 -12.15 4.40
CA LEU A 61 -9.50 -13.23 3.58
C LEU A 61 -10.74 -13.87 4.21
N GLU A 62 -10.70 -14.19 5.50
CA GLU A 62 -11.83 -14.77 6.22
C GLU A 62 -13.03 -13.82 6.22
N ALA A 63 -12.81 -12.56 6.62
CA ALA A 63 -13.91 -11.59 6.75
C ALA A 63 -14.56 -11.25 5.40
N MET A 64 -13.77 -11.15 4.31
CA MET A 64 -14.28 -10.92 2.97
C MET A 64 -15.02 -12.15 2.43
N HIS A 65 -14.53 -13.35 2.76
CA HIS A 65 -15.20 -14.60 2.41
C HIS A 65 -16.59 -14.69 3.06
N GLU A 66 -16.69 -14.41 4.36
CA GLU A 66 -17.97 -14.36 5.08
C GLU A 66 -18.93 -13.31 4.49
N ALA A 67 -18.39 -12.19 4.01
CA ALA A 67 -19.16 -11.11 3.39
C ALA A 67 -19.57 -11.37 1.93
N GLY A 68 -19.04 -12.43 1.29
CA GLY A 68 -19.23 -12.72 -0.12
C GLY A 68 -18.52 -11.74 -1.07
N ILE A 69 -17.44 -11.11 -0.62
CA ILE A 69 -16.61 -10.18 -1.39
C ILE A 69 -15.38 -10.94 -1.92
N ALA A 70 -15.13 -10.86 -3.23
CA ALA A 70 -13.96 -11.52 -3.82
C ALA A 70 -12.65 -10.81 -3.40
N VAL A 71 -11.54 -11.54 -3.37
CA VAL A 71 -10.23 -10.98 -3.01
C VAL A 71 -9.20 -11.25 -4.11
N ILE A 72 -8.49 -10.19 -4.50
CA ILE A 72 -7.31 -10.24 -5.37
C ILE A 72 -6.09 -10.08 -4.46
N VAL A 73 -5.30 -11.13 -4.34
CA VAL A 73 -4.06 -11.11 -3.54
C VAL A 73 -2.91 -10.65 -4.43
N GLY A 74 -2.31 -9.51 -4.11
CA GLY A 74 -1.14 -8.97 -4.77
C GLY A 74 0.15 -9.61 -4.25
N THR A 75 1.11 -9.83 -5.15
CA THR A 75 2.47 -10.24 -4.76
C THR A 75 3.27 -9.04 -4.29
N PRO A 76 3.88 -9.05 -3.08
CA PRO A 76 4.49 -7.88 -2.47
C PRO A 76 5.88 -7.51 -3.03
N THR A 77 6.21 -7.92 -4.25
CA THR A 77 7.58 -7.93 -4.77
C THR A 77 8.10 -6.55 -5.20
N TYR A 78 7.23 -5.54 -5.32
CA TYR A 78 7.65 -4.21 -5.77
C TYR A 78 8.27 -3.37 -4.63
N ALA A 79 7.87 -3.62 -3.39
CA ALA A 79 8.33 -2.90 -2.19
C ALA A 79 9.19 -3.84 -1.34
N VAL A 80 10.48 -3.93 -1.67
CA VAL A 80 11.43 -4.83 -0.99
C VAL A 80 11.72 -4.36 0.45
N PRO A 81 11.84 -5.28 1.44
CA PRO A 81 12.22 -4.92 2.81
C PRO A 81 13.64 -4.36 2.90
N ALA A 82 13.88 -3.51 3.90
CA ALA A 82 15.21 -2.94 4.15
C ALA A 82 16.28 -4.01 4.45
N TRP A 83 15.92 -5.10 5.15
CA TRP A 83 16.85 -6.19 5.44
C TRP A 83 17.30 -6.90 4.16
N LEU A 84 16.40 -7.07 3.19
CA LEU A 84 16.68 -7.75 1.93
C LEU A 84 17.61 -6.88 1.07
N ALA A 85 17.32 -5.59 0.98
CA ALA A 85 18.17 -4.63 0.27
C ALA A 85 19.57 -4.51 0.91
N ALA A 86 19.67 -4.57 2.24
CA ALA A 86 20.96 -4.54 2.93
C ALA A 86 21.79 -5.80 2.65
N LYS A 87 21.15 -6.96 2.57
CA LYS A 87 21.78 -8.25 2.26
C LYS A 87 22.16 -8.38 0.77
N HIS A 88 21.33 -7.84 -0.13
CA HIS A 88 21.50 -7.90 -1.58
C HIS A 88 21.40 -6.50 -2.20
N PRO A 89 22.46 -5.66 -2.12
CA PRO A 89 22.42 -4.29 -2.64
C PRO A 89 22.23 -4.20 -4.16
N ASP A 90 22.55 -5.28 -4.89
CA ASP A 90 22.41 -5.42 -6.34
C ASP A 90 20.96 -5.43 -6.83
N ILE A 91 19.98 -5.68 -5.95
CA ILE A 91 18.55 -5.63 -6.30
C ILE A 91 18.04 -4.20 -6.49
N LEU A 92 18.81 -3.20 -6.05
CA LEU A 92 18.41 -1.80 -6.13
C LEU A 92 18.53 -1.28 -7.55
N VAL A 93 17.55 -0.48 -7.95
CA VAL A 93 17.52 0.12 -9.29
C VAL A 93 18.72 1.02 -9.51
N THR A 94 19.37 0.82 -10.66
CA THR A 94 20.41 1.71 -11.16
C THR A 94 19.82 2.69 -12.15
N THR A 95 20.01 3.98 -11.88
CA THR A 95 19.55 5.08 -12.74
C THR A 95 20.72 5.73 -13.46
N VAL A 96 20.44 6.67 -14.37
CA VAL A 96 21.48 7.51 -15.00
C VAL A 96 22.33 8.30 -14.00
N ALA A 97 21.82 8.53 -12.78
CA ALA A 97 22.54 9.21 -11.69
C ALA A 97 23.36 8.24 -10.80
N GLY A 98 23.39 6.94 -11.14
CA GLY A 98 24.01 5.89 -10.35
C GLY A 98 23.00 5.00 -9.62
N GLN A 99 23.53 4.10 -8.79
CA GLN A 99 22.77 3.08 -8.06
C GLN A 99 21.99 3.67 -6.86
N GLN A 100 20.77 3.17 -6.68
CA GLN A 100 19.91 3.36 -5.50
C GLN A 100 20.68 3.23 -4.18
N LYS A 101 20.53 4.17 -3.22
CA LYS A 101 20.91 3.96 -1.82
C LYS A 101 19.67 3.67 -0.99
N ILE A 102 19.82 2.79 -0.01
CA ILE A 102 18.80 2.44 0.97
C ILE A 102 18.75 3.56 2.01
N TRP A 103 18.24 4.76 1.68
CA TRP A 103 17.56 5.64 2.65
C TRP A 103 16.83 6.84 2.03
N SER A 104 15.51 6.74 1.91
CA SER A 104 14.49 7.62 2.51
C SER A 104 13.12 7.04 2.16
N ALA A 105 12.13 7.17 3.05
CA ALA A 105 10.80 6.57 2.97
C ALA A 105 9.95 6.93 1.71
N ALA A 106 10.54 7.59 0.72
CA ALA A 106 9.90 8.06 -0.49
C ALA A 106 10.23 7.25 -1.76
N ASP A 107 11.36 6.56 -1.85
CA ASP A 107 11.84 6.00 -3.12
C ASP A 107 11.91 4.47 -3.13
N HIS A 108 10.74 3.85 -3.16
CA HIS A 108 10.58 2.41 -3.42
C HIS A 108 10.75 2.09 -4.91
N GLY A 109 11.98 2.20 -5.42
CA GLY A 109 12.44 1.48 -6.62
C GLY A 109 11.74 1.76 -7.96
N TYR A 110 10.74 2.63 -8.02
CA TYR A 110 10.15 3.09 -9.27
C TYR A 110 10.34 4.59 -9.40
N ARG A 111 10.80 5.03 -10.57
CA ARG A 111 10.68 6.42 -10.98
C ARG A 111 9.19 6.71 -11.13
N GLN A 112 8.53 7.15 -10.06
CA GLN A 112 7.31 7.95 -10.21
C GLN A 112 7.72 9.11 -11.12
N PRO A 113 7.04 9.36 -12.25
CA PRO A 113 7.23 10.62 -12.97
C PRO A 113 7.15 11.74 -11.93
N ASP A 114 8.00 12.76 -12.03
CA ASP A 114 7.86 13.92 -11.15
C ASP A 114 6.46 14.53 -11.38
N LEU A 115 5.52 14.18 -10.51
CA LEU A 115 4.14 14.66 -10.54
C LEU A 115 4.02 15.99 -9.79
N SER A 116 5.10 16.53 -9.22
CA SER A 116 5.13 17.85 -8.57
C SER A 116 4.62 18.98 -9.47
N PRO A 117 4.86 19.00 -10.80
CA PRO A 117 4.28 19.99 -11.70
C PRO A 117 2.76 19.83 -11.86
N LEU A 118 2.26 18.60 -11.93
CA LEU A 118 0.83 18.27 -12.02
C LEU A 118 0.11 18.57 -10.70
N CYS A 119 0.73 18.27 -9.57
CA CYS A 119 0.20 18.52 -8.24
C CYS A 119 0.11 20.02 -7.94
N ARG A 120 1.18 20.80 -8.24
CA ARG A 120 1.14 22.27 -8.15
C ARG A 120 0.07 22.90 -9.04
N LYS A 121 -0.21 22.31 -10.21
CA LYS A 121 -1.25 22.78 -11.12
C LYS A 121 -2.67 22.51 -10.59
N ASN A 122 -2.91 21.34 -9.98
CA ASN A 122 -4.25 20.92 -9.56
C ASN A 122 -4.58 21.30 -8.10
N TYR A 123 -3.58 21.51 -7.25
CA TYR A 123 -3.73 21.84 -5.82
C TYR A 123 -2.82 23.02 -5.42
N PRO A 124 -3.10 24.24 -5.90
CA PRO A 124 -2.24 25.41 -5.70
C PRO A 124 -2.16 25.93 -4.26
N HIS A 125 -2.99 25.42 -3.34
CA HIS A 125 -3.05 25.83 -1.94
C HIS A 125 -2.54 24.76 -0.96
N ALA A 126 -1.91 23.69 -1.46
CA ALA A 126 -1.32 22.68 -0.60
C ALA A 126 0.01 23.19 0.00
N ASP A 127 0.02 23.48 1.30
CA ASP A 127 1.24 23.84 2.02
C ASP A 127 2.02 22.57 2.41
N GLY A 128 3.03 22.22 1.61
CA GLY A 128 3.94 21.09 1.84
C GLY A 128 4.29 20.30 0.56
N PRO A 129 5.34 19.45 0.58
CA PRO A 129 5.58 18.53 -0.52
C PRO A 129 4.35 17.62 -0.69
N CYS A 130 3.87 17.48 -1.93
CA CYS A 130 2.75 16.58 -2.23
C CYS A 130 3.07 15.19 -1.68
N ALA A 131 2.22 14.72 -0.77
CA ALA A 131 2.48 13.59 0.11
C ALA A 131 3.18 12.42 -0.60
N THR A 132 4.35 12.05 -0.10
CA THR A 132 4.86 10.68 -0.23
C THR A 132 4.21 9.83 0.89
N PRO A 133 4.08 8.50 0.73
CA PRO A 133 3.23 7.65 1.59
C PRO A 133 3.70 7.48 3.04
N SER A 134 4.54 8.36 3.57
CA SER A 134 5.12 8.27 4.90
C SER A 134 4.94 9.59 5.66
N GLY A 135 3.79 9.69 6.34
CA GLY A 135 3.61 10.41 7.60
C GLY A 135 4.09 11.86 7.71
N ASP A 136 3.15 12.79 7.61
CA ASP A 136 2.91 13.75 8.70
C ASP A 136 1.43 14.16 8.66
N TYR A 137 0.58 13.37 9.34
CA TYR A 137 -0.83 13.72 9.53
C TYR A 137 -0.94 14.82 10.60
N ARG A 138 -0.65 16.07 10.22
CA ARG A 138 -1.25 17.19 10.95
C ARG A 138 -2.68 17.35 10.47
N LEU A 139 -3.60 16.78 11.25
CA LEU A 139 -5.00 17.16 11.24
C LEU A 139 -5.09 18.68 11.35
N ALA A 140 -5.48 19.35 10.26
CA ALA A 140 -5.94 20.73 10.32
C ALA A 140 -7.33 20.72 10.97
N THR A 141 -7.36 20.73 12.30
CA THR A 141 -8.51 21.25 13.04
C THR A 141 -8.41 22.77 13.07
N GLY A 142 -9.43 23.45 12.54
CA GLY A 142 -9.62 24.90 12.67
C GLY A 142 -9.64 25.63 11.35
#